data_AF-A0A5J4P8J4-F1
#
_entry.id   AF-A0A5J4P8J4-F1
#
_cell.length_a   1.000
_cell.length_b   1.000
_cell.length_c   1.000
_cell.angle_alpha   90.00
_cell.angle_beta   90.00
_cell.angle_gamma   90.00
#
_symmetry.space_group_name_H-M   'P 1'
#
loop_
_entity.id
_entity.type
_entity.pdbx_description
1 polymer ?
#
loop_
_entity_poly.entity_id
_entity_poly.type
_entity_poly.pdbx_seq_one_letter_code
_entity_poly.pdbx_strand_id
1 'polypeptide(L)'
;LGMAGLKSLAKDTVIYGVSSIAGRFLNYLLVPLYTAKFTAESGGYGVVTHVYAIIAFLLILLVYGMETGFFRFANKEGEDEQTVYSTILLSVGSTSLLFIALCFIFLPSISSFLGYANNPEFIGMMAIVVALDAFQCIPFAYLRHKKRPVKFAAVKLLFIVSNILLNLFFLVWCPWLNRHCPET
;
A
#
# COMPACT_ATOMS: atom_id res chain seq x y z
N LEU A 1 33.51 -11.33 -4.29
CA LEU A 1 32.81 -11.32 -2.99
C LEU A 1 33.40 -12.40 -2.10
N GLY A 2 33.88 -12.07 -0.90
CA GLY A 2 34.30 -13.10 0.08
C GLY A 2 33.11 -13.83 0.68
N MET A 3 33.36 -14.99 1.30
CA MET A 3 32.35 -15.87 1.92
C MET A 3 31.45 -15.14 2.95
N ALA A 4 32.00 -14.13 3.64
CA ALA A 4 31.26 -13.26 4.55
C ALA A 4 30.23 -12.35 3.84
N GLY A 5 30.58 -11.82 2.66
CA GLY A 5 29.66 -11.02 1.84
C GLY A 5 28.51 -11.85 1.28
N LEU A 6 28.79 -13.10 0.88
CA LEU A 6 27.77 -14.05 0.40
C LEU A 6 26.77 -14.41 1.52
N LYS A 7 27.25 -14.64 2.74
CA LYS A 7 26.39 -14.88 3.93
C LYS A 7 25.50 -13.67 4.27
N SER A 8 26.06 -12.46 4.21
CA SER A 8 25.28 -11.23 4.49
C SER A 8 24.19 -11.01 3.44
N LEU A 9 24.51 -11.18 2.15
CA LEU A 9 23.52 -11.06 1.08
C LEU A 9 22.40 -12.09 1.26
N ALA A 10 22.73 -13.35 1.51
CA ALA A 10 21.73 -14.40 1.72
C ALA A 10 20.79 -14.06 2.89
N LYS A 11 21.32 -13.53 4.00
CA LYS A 11 20.52 -13.11 5.15
C LYS A 11 19.58 -11.95 4.82
N ASP A 12 20.07 -10.93 4.12
CA ASP A 12 19.26 -9.78 3.73
C ASP A 12 18.17 -10.17 2.74
N THR A 13 18.50 -10.98 1.73
CA THR A 13 17.53 -11.52 0.76
C THR A 13 16.45 -12.35 1.44
N VAL A 14 16.80 -13.16 2.44
CA VAL A 14 15.83 -13.92 3.23
C VAL A 14 14.91 -12.97 3.98
N ILE A 15 15.42 -11.94 4.67
CA ILE A 15 14.56 -11.03 5.44
C ILE A 15 13.63 -10.23 4.51
N TYR A 16 14.15 -9.64 3.43
CA TYR A 16 13.33 -8.89 2.47
C TYR A 16 12.32 -9.79 1.74
N GLY A 17 12.75 -10.97 1.30
CA GLY A 17 11.92 -11.94 0.58
C GLY A 17 10.82 -12.52 1.47
N VAL A 18 11.20 -13.07 2.64
CA VAL A 18 10.27 -13.68 3.58
C VAL A 18 9.26 -12.66 4.10
N SER A 19 9.68 -11.44 4.45
CA SER A 19 8.71 -10.41 4.90
C SER A 19 7.73 -10.01 3.80
N SER A 20 8.17 -9.96 2.54
CA SER A 20 7.28 -9.66 1.41
C SER A 20 6.30 -10.80 1.11
N ILE A 21 6.79 -12.05 1.12
CA ILE A 21 5.97 -13.25 0.87
C ILE A 21 4.99 -13.47 2.02
N ALA A 22 5.46 -13.43 3.27
CA ALA A 22 4.62 -13.55 4.45
C ALA A 22 3.52 -12.48 4.44
N GLY A 23 3.86 -11.24 4.09
CA GLY A 23 2.87 -10.18 3.98
C GLY A 23 1.78 -10.41 2.93
N ARG A 24 2.16 -10.94 1.76
CA ARG A 24 1.20 -11.33 0.71
C ARG A 24 0.35 -12.53 1.14
N PHE A 25 0.97 -13.52 1.77
CA PHE A 25 0.27 -14.71 2.26
C PHE A 25 -0.76 -14.34 3.33
N LEU A 26 -0.39 -13.51 4.30
CA LEU A 26 -1.29 -13.03 5.34
C LEU A 26 -2.47 -12.22 4.77
N ASN A 27 -2.23 -11.36 3.77
CA ASN A 27 -3.33 -10.67 3.07
C ASN A 27 -4.23 -11.64 2.29
N TYR A 28 -3.64 -12.65 1.64
CA TYR A 28 -4.40 -13.65 0.90
C TYR A 28 -5.34 -14.46 1.80
N LEU A 29 -4.98 -14.72 3.06
CA LEU A 29 -5.85 -15.38 4.03
C LEU A 29 -7.13 -14.58 4.35
N LEU A 30 -7.18 -13.28 4.04
CA LEU A 30 -8.42 -12.49 4.15
C LEU A 30 -9.39 -12.77 3.01
N VAL A 31 -8.95 -13.32 1.87
CA VAL A 31 -9.81 -13.57 0.71
C VAL A 31 -10.98 -14.51 1.05
N PRO A 32 -10.77 -15.70 1.67
CA PRO A 32 -11.88 -16.56 2.09
C PRO A 32 -12.86 -15.86 3.03
N LEU A 33 -12.34 -15.05 3.97
CA LEU A 33 -13.15 -14.27 4.90
C LEU A 33 -14.03 -13.27 4.16
N TYR A 34 -13.45 -12.50 3.23
CA TYR A 34 -14.18 -11.55 2.41
C TYR A 34 -15.24 -12.24 1.56
N THR A 35 -14.91 -13.34 0.89
CA THR A 35 -15.88 -14.07 0.07
C THR A 35 -17.02 -14.70 0.88
N ALA A 36 -16.78 -15.05 2.15
CA ALA A 36 -17.80 -15.60 3.03
C ALA A 36 -18.71 -14.52 3.66
N LYS A 37 -18.17 -13.32 3.91
CA LYS A 37 -18.89 -12.22 4.57
C LYS A 37 -19.57 -11.26 3.58
N PHE A 38 -18.93 -10.99 2.43
CA PHE A 38 -19.53 -10.27 1.33
C PHE A 38 -20.22 -11.30 0.43
N THR A 39 -21.49 -11.61 0.72
CA THR A 39 -22.28 -12.57 -0.06
C THR A 39 -22.32 -12.18 -1.55
N ALA A 40 -22.25 -13.20 -2.41
CA ALA A 40 -22.28 -13.08 -3.87
C ALA A 40 -23.50 -12.30 -4.40
N GLU A 41 -24.61 -12.24 -3.64
CA GLU A 41 -25.81 -11.48 -3.97
C GLU A 41 -25.63 -9.96 -3.98
N SER A 42 -24.61 -9.42 -3.30
CA SER A 42 -24.38 -7.97 -3.22
C SER A 42 -23.52 -7.39 -4.36
N GLY A 43 -22.82 -8.23 -5.14
CA GLY A 43 -21.83 -7.78 -6.12
C GLY A 43 -20.60 -7.04 -5.54
N GLY A 44 -20.52 -6.87 -4.20
CA GLY A 44 -19.53 -6.02 -3.54
C GLY A 44 -18.08 -6.42 -3.76
N TYR A 45 -17.79 -7.73 -3.88
CA TYR A 45 -16.43 -8.20 -4.14
C TYR A 45 -15.95 -7.88 -5.58
N GLY A 46 -16.89 -7.73 -6.53
CA GLY A 46 -16.60 -7.28 -7.89
C GLY A 46 -16.16 -5.81 -7.93
N VAL A 47 -16.78 -4.97 -7.09
CA VAL A 47 -16.38 -3.57 -6.90
C VAL A 47 -14.95 -3.47 -6.37
N VAL A 48 -14.64 -4.25 -5.33
CA VAL A 48 -13.28 -4.30 -4.76
C VAL A 48 -12.27 -4.66 -5.84
N THR A 49 -12.51 -5.73 -6.59
CA THR A 49 -11.57 -6.19 -7.63
C THR A 49 -11.34 -5.14 -8.71
N HIS A 50 -12.39 -4.46 -9.17
CA HIS A 50 -12.29 -3.39 -10.16
C HIS A 50 -11.51 -2.17 -9.64
N VAL A 51 -11.78 -1.74 -8.40
CA VAL A 51 -11.07 -0.63 -7.75
C VAL A 51 -9.58 -0.95 -7.58
N TYR A 52 -9.24 -2.19 -7.16
CA TYR A 52 -7.84 -2.62 -7.03
C TYR A 52 -7.09 -2.65 -8.38
N ALA A 53 -7.77 -2.95 -9.48
CA ALA A 53 -7.17 -2.88 -10.82
C ALA A 53 -6.80 -1.43 -11.20
N ILE A 54 -7.68 -0.46 -10.88
CA ILE A 54 -7.42 0.96 -11.10
C ILE A 54 -6.25 1.44 -10.22
N ILE A 55 -6.22 1.03 -8.94
CA ILE A 55 -5.12 1.34 -8.01
C ILE A 55 -3.77 0.91 -8.59
N ALA A 56 -3.68 -0.31 -9.12
CA ALA A 56 -2.42 -0.82 -9.69
C ALA A 56 -1.90 0.05 -10.83
N PHE A 57 -2.78 0.53 -11.70
CA PHE A 57 -2.42 1.43 -12.79
C PHE A 57 -2.02 2.83 -12.28
N LEU A 58 -2.83 3.40 -11.38
CA LEU A 58 -2.57 4.72 -10.79
C LEU A 58 -1.26 4.75 -10.00
N LEU A 59 -0.91 3.68 -9.30
CA LEU A 59 0.34 3.59 -8.55
C LEU A 59 1.56 3.71 -9.48
N ILE A 60 1.52 3.07 -10.64
CA ILE A 60 2.60 3.17 -11.64
C ILE A 60 2.74 4.62 -12.13
N LEU A 61 1.63 5.30 -12.40
CA LEU A 61 1.62 6.70 -12.82
C LEU A 61 2.11 7.65 -11.71
N LEU A 62 1.64 7.47 -10.47
CA LEU A 62 1.95 8.35 -9.34
C LEU A 62 3.38 8.19 -8.84
N VAL A 63 3.99 7.02 -9.00
CA VAL A 63 5.41 6.81 -8.69
C VAL A 63 6.30 7.29 -9.85
N TYR A 64 5.81 7.26 -11.09
CA TYR A 64 6.49 7.69 -12.33
C TYR A 64 7.98 7.26 -12.42
N GLY A 65 8.28 6.06 -11.91
CA GLY A 65 9.64 5.50 -11.92
C GLY A 65 10.62 6.13 -10.93
N MET A 66 10.17 6.97 -9.99
CA MET A 66 11.05 7.62 -9.03
C MET A 66 11.67 6.69 -8.01
N GLU A 67 11.05 5.54 -7.74
CA GLU A 67 11.68 4.49 -6.92
C GLU A 67 13.01 4.03 -7.54
N THR A 68 13.01 3.73 -8.84
CA THR A 68 14.23 3.30 -9.55
C THR A 68 15.19 4.47 -9.78
N GLY A 69 14.65 5.66 -10.05
CA GLY A 69 15.40 6.91 -10.12
C GLY A 69 16.17 7.19 -8.83
N PHE A 70 15.54 6.99 -7.67
CA PHE A 70 16.16 7.12 -6.36
C PHE A 70 17.41 6.25 -6.24
N PHE A 71 17.32 4.95 -6.52
CA PHE A 71 18.49 4.07 -6.46
C PHE A 71 19.61 4.48 -7.42
N ARG A 72 19.26 4.97 -8.61
CA ARG A 72 20.25 5.44 -9.59
C ARG A 72 21.00 6.67 -9.10
N PHE A 73 20.28 7.69 -8.63
CA PHE A 73 20.88 8.96 -8.24
C PHE A 73 21.51 8.93 -6.85
N ALA A 74 20.94 8.17 -5.91
CA ALA A 74 21.50 7.99 -4.56
C ALA A 74 22.84 7.23 -4.54
N ASN A 75 23.19 6.51 -5.61
CA ASN A 75 24.47 5.82 -5.76
C ASN A 75 25.44 6.53 -6.72
N LYS A 76 25.07 7.70 -7.27
CA LYS A 76 25.89 8.43 -8.21
C LYS A 76 26.94 9.26 -7.46
N GLU A 77 28.20 9.19 -7.90
CA GLU A 77 29.27 10.02 -7.34
C GLU A 77 29.01 11.51 -7.57
N GLY A 78 29.24 12.31 -6.52
CA GLY A 78 29.01 13.77 -6.54
C GLY A 78 27.61 14.22 -6.15
N GLU A 79 26.66 13.31 -5.98
CA GLU A 79 25.31 13.63 -5.48
C GLU A 79 25.19 13.34 -3.98
N ASP A 80 24.49 14.21 -3.25
CA ASP A 80 24.16 13.95 -1.84
C ASP A 80 22.89 13.10 -1.72
N GLU A 81 23.02 11.94 -1.06
CA GLU A 81 21.92 10.98 -0.90
C GLU A 81 20.70 11.59 -0.19
N GLN A 82 20.89 12.44 0.81
CA GLN A 82 19.77 13.06 1.54
C GLN A 82 19.02 14.08 0.69
N THR A 83 19.75 14.84 -0.12
CA THR A 83 19.19 15.80 -1.07
C THR A 83 18.39 15.07 -2.14
N VAL A 84 18.93 13.97 -2.70
CA VAL A 84 18.20 13.11 -3.65
C VAL A 84 16.93 12.54 -3.00
N TYR A 85 17.05 11.97 -1.79
CA TYR A 85 15.89 11.44 -1.07
C TYR A 85 14.80 12.48 -0.85
N SER A 86 15.17 13.66 -0.33
CA SER A 86 14.22 14.73 0.00
C SER A 86 13.54 15.29 -1.24
N THR A 87 14.29 15.46 -2.34
CA THR A 87 13.75 15.94 -3.62
C THR A 87 12.74 14.96 -4.19
N ILE A 88 13.06 13.67 -4.19
CA ILE A 88 12.16 12.62 -4.70
C ILE A 88 10.93 12.50 -3.81
N LEU A 89 11.10 12.54 -2.48
CA LEU A 89 10.01 12.48 -1.52
C LEU A 89 9.05 13.65 -1.68
N LEU A 90 9.57 14.88 -1.85
CA LEU A 90 8.75 16.07 -2.10
C LEU A 90 8.06 16.01 -3.46
N SER A 91 8.75 15.52 -4.49
CA SER A 91 8.18 15.36 -5.83
C SER A 91 7.01 14.38 -5.81
N VAL A 92 7.20 13.15 -5.29
CA VAL A 92 6.12 12.15 -5.21
C VAL A 92 5.04 12.55 -4.23
N GLY A 93 5.39 13.17 -3.11
CA GLY A 93 4.43 13.65 -2.11
C GLY A 93 3.55 14.79 -2.64
N SER A 94 4.14 15.77 -3.33
CA SER A 94 3.39 16.87 -3.93
C SER A 94 2.48 16.41 -5.07
N THR A 95 2.95 15.52 -5.95
CA THR A 95 2.09 14.94 -7.01
C THR A 95 0.97 14.09 -6.43
N SER A 96 1.23 13.33 -5.37
CA SER A 96 0.21 12.53 -4.68
C SER A 96 -0.83 13.42 -3.98
N LEU A 97 -0.41 14.52 -3.35
CA LEU A 97 -1.33 15.48 -2.72
C LEU A 97 -2.18 16.20 -3.77
N LEU A 98 -1.56 16.64 -4.87
CA LEU A 98 -2.27 17.25 -6.00
C LEU A 98 -3.30 16.26 -6.59
N PHE A 99 -2.91 15.00 -6.74
CA PHE A 99 -3.80 13.94 -7.21
C PHE A 99 -5.01 13.77 -6.30
N ILE A 100 -4.81 13.70 -4.97
CA ILE A 100 -5.92 13.67 -4.01
C ILE A 100 -6.83 14.90 -4.20
N ALA A 101 -6.25 16.10 -4.22
CA ALA A 101 -7.02 17.33 -4.36
C ALA A 101 -7.89 17.31 -5.64
N LEU A 102 -7.31 16.91 -6.77
CA LEU A 102 -8.04 16.78 -8.04
C LEU A 102 -9.13 15.70 -7.96
N CYS A 103 -8.83 14.52 -7.42
CA CYS A 103 -9.80 13.46 -7.25
C CYS A 103 -10.99 13.88 -6.39
N PHE A 104 -10.76 14.68 -5.34
CA PHE A 104 -11.83 15.20 -4.49
C PHE A 104 -12.66 16.30 -5.17
N ILE A 105 -12.03 17.20 -5.93
CA ILE A 105 -12.73 18.23 -6.71
C ILE A 105 -13.65 17.59 -7.77
N PHE A 106 -13.15 16.55 -8.45
CA PHE A 106 -13.88 15.86 -9.52
C PHE A 106 -14.57 14.57 -9.05
N LEU A 107 -14.73 14.38 -7.73
CA LEU A 107 -15.23 13.12 -7.16
C LEU A 107 -16.59 12.68 -7.73
N PRO A 108 -17.60 13.57 -7.89
CA PRO A 108 -18.89 13.17 -8.47
C PRO A 108 -18.76 12.72 -9.93
N SER A 109 -17.90 13.39 -10.71
CA SER A 109 -17.68 13.06 -12.12
C SER A 109 -16.93 11.74 -12.29
N ILE A 110 -15.87 11.54 -11.51
CA ILE A 110 -15.05 10.31 -11.55
C ILE A 110 -15.87 9.11 -11.07
N SER A 111 -16.61 9.27 -9.96
CA SER A 111 -17.46 8.19 -9.44
C SER A 111 -18.55 7.80 -10.43
N SER A 112 -19.19 8.76 -11.09
CA SER A 112 -20.17 8.47 -12.16
C SER A 112 -19.53 7.75 -13.35
N PHE A 113 -18.38 8.23 -13.83
CA PHE A 113 -17.65 7.62 -14.94
C PHE A 113 -17.23 6.17 -14.67
N LEU A 114 -16.82 5.87 -13.43
CA LEU A 114 -16.42 4.52 -13.00
C LEU A 114 -17.61 3.61 -12.65
N GLY A 115 -18.85 4.09 -12.75
CA GLY A 115 -20.06 3.30 -12.44
C GLY A 115 -20.42 3.25 -10.95
N TYR A 116 -19.86 4.14 -10.13
CA TYR A 116 -20.06 4.22 -8.68
C TYR A 116 -20.72 5.53 -8.23
N ALA A 117 -21.58 6.13 -9.06
CA ALA A 117 -22.25 7.41 -8.77
C ALA A 117 -22.96 7.43 -7.39
N ASN A 118 -23.50 6.28 -6.95
CA ASN A 118 -24.21 6.15 -5.67
C ASN A 118 -23.29 5.89 -4.47
N ASN A 119 -22.00 5.59 -4.70
CA ASN A 119 -21.01 5.33 -3.64
C ASN A 119 -19.67 6.04 -3.95
N PRO A 120 -19.67 7.39 -4.07
CA PRO A 120 -18.46 8.16 -4.38
C PRO A 120 -17.35 8.00 -3.33
N GLU A 121 -17.69 7.62 -2.09
CA GLU A 121 -16.76 7.35 -1.01
C GLU A 121 -15.77 6.23 -1.33
N PHE A 122 -16.14 5.24 -2.16
CA PHE A 122 -15.22 4.18 -2.58
C PHE A 122 -14.08 4.73 -3.43
N ILE A 123 -14.39 5.69 -4.31
CA ILE A 123 -13.39 6.36 -5.15
C ILE A 123 -12.55 7.33 -4.32
N GLY A 124 -13.14 8.03 -3.36
CA GLY A 124 -12.41 8.90 -2.44
C GLY A 124 -11.40 8.12 -1.59
N MET A 125 -11.82 6.99 -1.01
CA MET A 125 -10.93 6.09 -0.27
C MET A 125 -9.82 5.52 -1.16
N MET A 126 -10.16 5.10 -2.38
CA MET A 126 -9.16 4.64 -3.36
C MET A 126 -8.11 5.71 -3.66
N ALA A 127 -8.53 6.96 -3.91
CA ALA A 127 -7.63 8.05 -4.22
C ALA A 127 -6.64 8.33 -3.08
N ILE A 128 -7.11 8.28 -1.83
CA ILE A 128 -6.24 8.43 -0.64
C ILE A 128 -5.27 7.25 -0.53
N VAL A 129 -5.77 6.01 -0.63
CA VAL A 129 -4.94 4.80 -0.47
C VAL A 129 -3.83 4.78 -1.51
N VAL A 130 -4.13 5.02 -2.79
CA VAL A 130 -3.11 4.97 -3.84
C VAL A 130 -2.07 6.10 -3.71
N ALA A 131 -2.49 7.28 -3.27
CA ALA A 131 -1.58 8.40 -3.03
C ALA A 131 -0.64 8.12 -1.84
N LEU A 132 -1.16 7.54 -0.76
CA LEU A 132 -0.34 7.08 0.37
C LEU A 132 0.60 5.94 -0.05
N ASP A 133 0.13 5.02 -0.90
CA ASP A 133 0.94 3.91 -1.43
C ASP A 133 2.09 4.42 -2.30
N ALA A 134 1.84 5.42 -3.15
CA ALA A 134 2.86 6.06 -3.95
C ALA A 134 3.89 6.78 -3.07
N PHE A 135 3.44 7.52 -2.06
CA PHE A 135 4.31 8.22 -1.13
C PHE A 135 5.19 7.26 -0.30
N GLN A 136 4.60 6.23 0.32
CA GLN A 136 5.34 5.28 1.18
C GLN A 136 6.40 4.47 0.43
N CYS A 137 6.24 4.31 -0.90
CA CYS A 137 7.21 3.62 -1.73
C CYS A 137 8.62 4.22 -1.58
N ILE A 138 8.73 5.55 -1.47
CA ILE A 138 10.02 6.25 -1.39
C ILE A 138 10.75 6.02 -0.05
N PRO A 139 10.12 6.19 1.13
CA PRO A 139 10.71 5.79 2.41
C PRO A 139 11.12 4.31 2.47
N PHE A 140 10.33 3.41 1.88
CA PHE A 140 10.67 1.99 1.81
C PHE A 140 11.89 1.74 0.92
N ALA A 141 12.00 2.44 -0.22
CA ALA A 141 13.18 2.42 -1.07
C ALA A 141 14.42 2.93 -0.32
N TYR A 142 14.28 3.99 0.46
CA TYR A 142 15.34 4.54 1.30
C TYR A 142 15.83 3.55 2.37
N LEU A 143 14.93 2.85 3.06
CA LEU A 143 15.29 1.79 4.02
C LEU A 143 16.08 0.66 3.35
N ARG A 144 15.70 0.29 2.12
CA ARG A 144 16.41 -0.71 1.32
C ARG A 144 17.80 -0.21 0.91
N HIS A 145 17.92 1.03 0.46
CA HIS A 145 19.20 1.67 0.11
C HIS A 145 20.15 1.74 1.30
N LYS A 146 19.66 2.12 2.49
CA LYS A 146 20.42 2.09 3.74
C LYS A 146 20.71 0.68 4.29
N LYS A 147 20.31 -0.38 3.59
CA LYS A 147 20.47 -1.79 4.02
C LYS A 147 19.96 -2.01 5.45
N ARG A 148 18.75 -1.53 5.75
CA ARG A 148 18.09 -1.72 7.05
C ARG A 148 16.92 -2.73 6.96
N PRO A 149 17.20 -4.01 6.66
CA PRO A 149 16.17 -5.02 6.37
C PRO A 149 15.22 -5.27 7.54
N VAL A 150 15.73 -5.24 8.77
CA VAL A 150 14.91 -5.46 9.98
C VAL A 150 13.88 -4.35 10.16
N LYS A 151 14.27 -3.08 9.97
CA LYS A 151 13.34 -1.94 10.05
C LYS A 151 12.30 -1.99 8.94
N PHE A 152 12.73 -2.31 7.71
CA PHE A 152 11.83 -2.50 6.58
C PHE A 152 10.78 -3.57 6.88
N ALA A 153 11.21 -4.76 7.30
CA ALA A 153 10.34 -5.89 7.59
C ALA A 153 9.39 -5.58 8.76
N ALA A 154 9.90 -4.98 9.84
CA ALA A 154 9.10 -4.64 11.02
C ALA A 154 7.98 -3.63 10.68
N VAL A 155 8.29 -2.54 9.97
CA VAL A 155 7.29 -1.54 9.58
C VAL A 155 6.26 -2.15 8.63
N LYS A 156 6.70 -2.91 7.63
CA LYS A 156 5.81 -3.56 6.67
C LYS A 156 4.88 -4.57 7.34
N LEU A 157 5.41 -5.43 8.20
CA LEU A 157 4.62 -6.42 8.94
C LEU A 157 3.67 -5.77 9.94
N LEU A 158 4.08 -4.69 10.62
CA LEU A 158 3.20 -3.93 11.50
C LEU A 158 1.99 -3.39 10.74
N PHE A 159 2.21 -2.82 9.55
CA PHE A 159 1.11 -2.32 8.73
C PHE A 159 0.15 -3.44 8.31
N ILE A 160 0.68 -4.58 7.86
CA ILE A 160 -0.12 -5.74 7.44
C ILE A 160 -0.90 -6.34 8.60
N VAL A 161 -0.26 -6.57 9.75
CA VAL A 161 -0.90 -7.13 10.94
C VAL A 161 -1.98 -6.19 11.44
N SER A 162 -1.72 -4.89 11.53
CA SER A 162 -2.73 -3.89 11.88
C SER A 162 -3.91 -3.91 10.91
N ASN A 163 -3.66 -3.99 9.59
CA ASN A 163 -4.71 -4.08 8.59
C ASN A 163 -5.58 -5.34 8.74
N ILE A 164 -4.96 -6.49 9.02
CA ILE A 164 -5.66 -7.75 9.27
C ILE A 164 -6.48 -7.68 10.55
N LEU A 165 -5.90 -7.17 11.64
CA LEU A 165 -6.59 -7.03 12.92
C LEU A 165 -7.80 -6.11 12.79
N LEU A 166 -7.66 -4.98 12.08
CA LEU A 166 -8.76 -4.07 11.78
C LEU A 166 -9.85 -4.78 10.96
N ASN A 167 -9.49 -5.51 9.90
CA ASN A 167 -10.46 -6.28 9.11
C ASN A 167 -11.21 -7.32 9.94
N LEU A 168 -10.51 -8.07 10.79
CA LEU A 168 -11.13 -9.05 11.68
C LEU A 168 -12.02 -8.39 12.74
N PHE A 169 -11.57 -7.27 13.32
CA PHE A 169 -12.35 -6.50 14.27
C PHE A 169 -13.67 -6.04 13.66
N PHE A 170 -13.65 -5.44 12.48
CA PHE A 170 -14.85 -4.94 11.81
C PHE A 170 -15.74 -6.04 11.24
N LEU A 171 -15.19 -7.09 10.63
CA LEU A 171 -15.98 -8.11 9.91
C LEU A 171 -16.42 -9.30 10.76
N VAL A 172 -15.72 -9.57 11.86
CA VAL A 172 -16.00 -10.72 12.74
C VAL A 172 -16.45 -10.24 14.11
N TRP A 173 -15.66 -9.38 14.75
CA TRP A 173 -15.87 -9.07 16.16
C TRP A 173 -17.05 -8.09 16.37
N CYS A 174 -17.18 -7.06 15.55
CA CYS A 174 -18.29 -6.12 15.62
C CYS A 174 -19.67 -6.78 15.38
N PRO A 175 -19.86 -7.64 14.35
CA PRO A 175 -21.10 -8.41 14.20
C PRO A 175 -21.35 -9.40 15.33
N TRP A 176 -20.29 -9.98 15.90
CA TRP A 176 -20.40 -10.89 17.04
C TRP A 176 -20.88 -10.15 18.30
N LEU A 177 -20.31 -8.97 18.57
CA LEU A 177 -20.70 -8.11 19.69
C LEU A 177 -22.14 -7.63 19.55
N ASN A 178 -22.55 -7.17 18.37
CA ASN A 178 -23.93 -6.76 18.09
C ASN A 178 -24.95 -7.90 18.30
N ARG A 179 -24.55 -9.15 18.05
CA ARG A 179 -25.41 -10.32 18.31
C ARG A 179 -25.49 -10.73 19.79
N HIS A 180 -24.47 -10.43 20.61
CA HIS A 180 -24.40 -10.91 22.00
C HIS A 180 -24.68 -9.81 23.04
N CYS A 181 -24.50 -8.53 22.71
CA CYS A 181 -24.84 -7.37 23.54
C CYS A 181 -25.45 -6.27 22.65
N PRO A 182 -26.78 -6.23 22.44
CA PRO A 182 -27.41 -5.28 21.52
C PRO A 182 -27.66 -3.88 22.12
N GLU A 183 -27.14 -3.56 23.30
CA GLU A 183 -27.39 -2.26 23.96
C GLU A 183 -26.11 -1.55 24.38
N THR A 184 -25.70 -0.59 23.54
CA THR A 184 -25.49 0.84 23.87
C THR A 184 -25.39 1.64 22.57
#